data_AF-E3Q1U6-F1
#
_entry.id   AF-E3Q1U6-F1
#
_cell.length_a   1.000
_cell.length_b   1.000
_cell.length_c   1.000
_cell.angle_alpha   90.00
_cell.angle_beta   90.00
_cell.angle_gamma   90.00
#
_symmetry.space_group_name_H-M   'P 1'
#
loop_
_entity.id
_entity.type
_entity.pdbx_description
1 polymer ?
#
loop_
_entity_poly.entity_id
_entity_poly.type
_entity_poly.pdbx_seq_one_letter_code
_entity_poly.pdbx_strand_id
1 'polypeptide(L)' 'IQNLSFALGALGHEVHMITRTAADSESRQVAEGVWMHQVQIAAHQQLDKEDLPQIIDPAAAAISAHLHGLDIDIIYA' A
#
# COMPACT_ATOMS: atom_id res chain seq x y z
N ILE A 1 -11.36 6.07 -0.24
CA ILE A 1 -10.46 5.24 0.59
C ILE A 1 -9.94 6.03 1.80
N GLN A 2 -9.26 7.16 1.63
CA GLN A 2 -8.68 7.92 2.76
C GLN A 2 -9.65 8.24 3.92
N ASN A 3 -10.83 8.83 3.65
CA ASN A 3 -11.80 9.13 4.71
C ASN A 3 -12.31 7.87 5.43
N LEU A 4 -12.45 6.75 4.71
CA LEU A 4 -12.83 5.47 5.29
C LEU A 4 -11.73 4.96 6.23
N SER A 5 -10.46 5.05 5.80
CA SER A 5 -9.32 4.63 6.62
C SER A 5 -9.24 5.42 7.92
N PHE A 6 -9.46 6.74 7.87
CA PHE A 6 -9.47 7.57 9.08
C PHE A 6 -10.65 7.28 9.99
N ALA A 7 -11.84 7.03 9.42
CA ALA A 7 -13.01 6.65 10.21
C ALA A 7 -12.79 5.31 10.93
N LEU A 8 -12.20 4.32 10.25
CA LEU A 8 -11.86 3.02 10.85
C LEU A 8 -10.77 3.17 11.93
N GLY A 9 -9.73 3.98 11.69
CA GLY A 9 -8.72 4.31 12.69
C GLY A 9 -9.31 4.93 13.95
N ALA A 10 -10.24 5.88 13.80
CA ALA A 10 -10.92 6.52 14.93
C ALA A 10 -11.82 5.55 15.74
N LEU A 11 -12.21 4.41 15.15
CA LEU A 11 -12.93 3.33 15.83
C LEU A 11 -12.00 2.33 16.53
N GLY A 12 -10.68 2.54 16.47
CA GLY A 12 -9.67 1.69 17.10
C GLY A 12 -9.13 0.57 16.23
N HIS A 13 -9.43 0.57 14.92
CA HIS A 13 -8.85 -0.40 13.99
C HIS A 13 -7.48 0.07 13.50
N GLU A 14 -6.54 -0.87 13.35
CA GLU A 14 -5.32 -0.60 12.61
C GLU A 14 -5.58 -0.70 11.11
N VAL A 15 -5.19 0.32 10.35
CA VAL A 15 -5.47 0.42 8.92
C VAL A 15 -4.19 0.71 8.15
N HIS A 16 -3.88 -0.16 7.19
CA HIS A 16 -2.72 -0.02 6.31
C HIS A 16 -3.19 0.37 4.90
N MET A 17 -2.95 1.62 4.52
CA MET A 17 -3.17 2.09 3.15
C MET A 17 -1.91 1.85 2.31
N ILE A 18 -2.08 1.29 1.13
CA ILE A 18 -0.96 0.92 0.26
C ILE A 18 -1.13 1.62 -1.09
N THR A 19 -0.08 2.28 -1.54
CA THR A 19 0.04 2.80 -2.90
C THR A 19 1.38 2.40 -3.49
N ARG A 20 1.47 2.36 -4.81
CA ARG A 20 2.74 2.16 -5.52
C ARG A 20 3.51 3.48 -5.64
N THR A 21 4.83 3.39 -5.69
CA THR A 21 5.73 4.49 -6.04
C THR A 21 6.86 3.99 -6.93
N ALA A 22 7.44 4.88 -7.74
CA ALA A 22 8.67 4.61 -8.48
C ALA A 22 9.93 5.01 -7.69
N ALA A 23 9.75 5.77 -6.59
CA ALA A 23 10.82 6.12 -5.65
C ALA A 23 11.02 5.00 -4.61
N ASP A 24 11.93 5.19 -3.66
CA ASP A 24 12.16 4.22 -2.58
C ASP A 24 10.90 4.03 -1.73
N SER A 25 10.73 2.82 -1.21
CA SER A 25 9.58 2.50 -0.35
C SER A 25 9.61 3.35 0.93
N GLU A 26 8.45 3.88 1.30
CA GLU A 26 8.28 4.63 2.55
C GLU A 26 7.05 4.15 3.32
N SER A 27 7.09 4.30 4.64
CA SER A 27 5.97 4.02 5.53
C SER A 27 5.87 5.10 6.57
N ARG A 28 4.68 5.65 6.74
CA ARG A 28 4.42 6.72 7.71
C ARG A 28 3.06 6.56 8.36
N GLN A 29 2.99 6.89 9.63
CA GLN A 29 1.73 7.03 10.33
C GLN A 29 1.13 8.40 9.96
N VAL A 30 -0.09 8.39 9.42
CA VAL A 30 -0.79 9.61 9.00
C VAL A 30 -1.88 10.03 9.97
N ALA A 31 -2.34 9.09 10.80
CA ALA A 31 -3.21 9.30 11.95
C ALA A 31 -3.01 8.14 12.94
N GLU A 32 -3.51 8.27 14.16
CA GLU A 32 -3.47 7.18 15.14
C GLU A 32 -4.11 5.90 14.55
N GLY A 33 -3.38 4.78 14.63
CA GLY A 33 -3.79 3.50 14.02
C GLY A 33 -3.82 3.46 12.49
N VAL A 34 -3.47 4.55 11.78
CA VAL A 34 -3.55 4.58 10.30
C VAL A 34 -2.18 4.84 9.67
N TRP A 35 -1.74 3.87 8.89
CA TRP A 35 -0.47 3.87 8.18
C TRP A 35 -0.66 4.05 6.67
N MET A 36 0.24 4.81 6.07
CA MET A 36 0.39 4.92 4.61
C MET A 36 1.71 4.30 4.21
N HIS A 37 1.65 3.33 3.31
CA HIS A 37 2.80 2.66 2.71
C HIS A 37 2.86 3.04 1.23
N GLN A 38 3.98 3.60 0.81
CA GLN A 38 4.33 3.70 -0.60
C GLN A 38 5.33 2.59 -0.89
N VAL A 39 4.93 1.61 -1.69
CA VAL A 39 5.78 0.46 -2.01
C VAL A 39 6.41 0.68 -3.38
N GLN A 40 7.73 0.62 -3.44
CA GLN A 40 8.46 0.72 -4.70
C GLN A 40 8.11 -0.44 -5.61
N ILE A 41 7.61 -0.12 -6.79
CA ILE A 41 7.26 -1.08 -7.84
C ILE A 41 7.82 -0.54 -9.15
N ALA A 42 8.51 -1.40 -9.90
CA ALA A 42 9.08 -1.05 -11.20
C ALA A 42 10.02 0.18 -11.10
N ALA A 43 10.97 0.13 -10.16
CA ALA A 43 11.94 1.19 -9.92
C ALA A 43 12.61 1.64 -11.23
N HIS A 44 12.63 2.94 -11.47
CA HIS A 44 13.22 3.57 -12.66
C HIS A 44 12.64 3.11 -14.01
N GLN A 45 11.48 2.45 -14.02
CA GLN A 45 10.79 2.10 -15.25
C GLN A 45 9.75 3.18 -15.58
N GLN A 46 9.76 3.64 -16.83
CA GLN A 46 8.67 4.42 -17.37
C GLN A 46 7.62 3.45 -17.88
N LEU A 47 6.41 3.51 -17.32
CA LEU A 47 5.31 2.61 -17.66
C LEU A 47 4.19 3.43 -18.29
N ASP A 48 3.79 3.04 -19.49
CA ASP A 48 2.56 3.52 -20.08
C ASP A 48 1.35 2.77 -19.52
N LYS A 49 0.15 3.26 -19.81
CA LYS A 49 -1.08 2.67 -19.25
C LYS A 49 -1.27 1.22 -19.72
N GLU A 50 -0.84 0.91 -20.93
CA GLU A 50 -0.90 -0.43 -21.52
C GLU A 50 0.01 -1.45 -20.80
N ASP A 51 1.07 -0.98 -20.14
CA ASP A 51 2.04 -1.84 -19.45
C ASP A 51 1.66 -2.16 -18.00
N LEU A 52 0.65 -1.47 -17.45
CA LEU A 52 0.21 -1.66 -16.07
C LEU A 52 -0.18 -3.10 -15.70
N PRO A 53 -0.83 -3.90 -16.58
CA PRO A 53 -1.13 -5.29 -16.27
C PRO A 53 0.11 -6.13 -15.99
N GLN A 54 1.24 -5.83 -16.64
CA GLN A 54 2.48 -6.62 -16.53
C GLN A 54 3.15 -6.48 -15.16
N ILE A 55 2.83 -5.42 -14.41
CA ILE A 55 3.41 -5.15 -13.10
C ILE A 55 2.50 -5.57 -11.94
N ILE A 56 1.33 -6.16 -12.19
CA ILE A 56 0.40 -6.59 -11.13
C ILE A 56 1.03 -7.68 -10.26
N ASP A 57 1.57 -8.74 -10.85
CA ASP A 57 2.18 -9.82 -10.08
C ASP A 57 3.44 -9.36 -9.32
N PRO A 58 4.37 -8.59 -9.94
CA PRO A 58 5.47 -7.95 -9.21
C PRO A 58 4.99 -7.04 -8.07
N ALA A 59 3.92 -6.27 -8.27
CA ALA A 59 3.35 -5.40 -7.24
C ALA A 59 2.79 -6.20 -6.06
N ALA A 60 2.04 -7.27 -6.33
CA ALA A 60 1.50 -8.13 -5.29
C ALA A 60 2.62 -8.78 -4.47
N ALA A 61 3.69 -9.26 -5.12
CA ALA A 61 4.86 -9.81 -4.44
C ALA A 61 5.58 -8.76 -3.58
N ALA A 62 5.82 -7.57 -4.11
CA ALA A 62 6.47 -6.48 -3.38
C ALA A 62 5.65 -6.03 -2.15
N ILE A 63 4.33 -5.88 -2.32
CA ILE A 63 3.41 -5.51 -1.25
C ILE A 63 3.36 -6.61 -0.19
N SER A 64 3.27 -7.88 -0.58
CA SER A 64 3.26 -9.01 0.35
C SER A 64 4.55 -9.09 1.16
N ALA A 65 5.70 -8.87 0.53
CA ALA A 65 6.98 -8.79 1.23
C ALA A 65 7.05 -7.59 2.19
N HIS A 66 6.54 -6.43 1.76
CA HIS A 66 6.54 -5.20 2.56
C HIS A 66 5.67 -5.31 3.81
N LEU A 67 4.53 -5.99 3.71
CA LEU A 67 3.60 -6.22 4.81
C LEU A 67 3.87 -7.51 5.59
N HIS A 68 4.99 -8.18 5.31
CA HIS A 68 5.31 -9.45 5.94
C HIS A 68 5.33 -9.31 7.47
N GLY A 69 4.53 -10.14 8.15
CA GLY A 69 4.41 -10.13 9.61
C GLY A 69 3.24 -9.29 10.15
N LEU A 70 2.46 -8.65 9.27
CA LEU A 70 1.16 -8.08 9.65
C LEU A 70 0.07 -9.14 9.50
N ASP A 71 -0.73 -9.30 10.54
CA ASP A 71 -1.95 -10.10 10.50
C ASP A 71 -3.06 -9.26 9.88
N ILE A 72 -3.46 -9.60 8.64
CA ILE A 72 -4.46 -8.85 7.87
C ILE A 72 -5.80 -9.59 7.93
N ASP A 73 -6.78 -9.01 8.62
CA ASP A 73 -8.14 -9.55 8.70
C ASP A 73 -8.99 -9.24 7.47
N ILE A 74 -8.82 -8.05 6.88
CA ILE A 74 -9.68 -7.50 5.83
C ILE A 74 -8.85 -6.79 4.77
N ILE A 75 -9.17 -7.05 3.49
CA ILE A 75 -8.64 -6.30 2.34
C ILE A 75 -9.81 -5.60 1.64
N TYR A 76 -9.66 -4.30 1.38
CA TYR A 76 -10.62 -3.48 0.63
C TYR A 76 -9.90 -2.73 -0.49
N ALA A 77 -10.33 -2.92 -1.74
CA ALA A 77 -9.74 -2.34 -2.95
C ALA A 77 -10.78 -1.58 -3.76
#